data_AF-A0A2E6W563-F1
#
_entry.id   AF-A0A2E6W563-F1
#
_cell.length_a   1.000
_cell.length_b   1.000
_cell.length_c   1.000
_cell.angle_alpha   90.00
_cell.angle_beta   90.00
_cell.angle_gamma   90.00
#
_symmetry.space_group_name_H-M   'P 1'
#
loop_
_entity.id
_entity.type
_entity.pdbx_description
1 polymer ?
#
loop_
_entity_poly.entity_id
_entity_poly.type
_entity_poly.pdbx_seq_one_letter_code
_entity_poly.pdbx_strand_id
1 'polypeptide(L)'
;MVTVYTTNILYCYANDIYIEQVGDNLDLDIVQDGQDNVIGTSTQSVLLGGTTSAADDMTFDITQTGDSNTISAQIQGNNYTGTWSFTGDSNTVALMCDSAAAGNCETVTLNITGTGDSQQYTINIGESADADSATVNFTVDDDSTVTTLDIDGTSAAVTVNVDKNNSLAAGANTIDIDIAGDGDVAGHTVTLDVKGKGNNVKIDQSGIYDNTVDLSTTGDNGDIDITQSD
;
A
#
# COMPACT_ATOMS: atom_id res chain seq x y z
N MET A 1 19.68 8.93 15.71
CA MET A 1 20.81 8.02 15.41
C MET A 1 20.21 6.67 15.11
N VAL A 2 20.01 6.34 13.83
CA VAL A 2 19.39 5.08 13.42
C VAL A 2 20.38 3.93 13.69
N THR A 3 19.89 2.85 14.30
CA THR A 3 20.66 1.61 14.46
C THR A 3 20.02 0.54 13.59
N VAL A 4 20.61 0.30 12.41
CA VAL A 4 20.18 -0.77 11.52
C VAL A 4 20.80 -2.09 11.99
N TYR A 5 19.97 -3.08 12.28
CA TYR A 5 20.41 -4.42 12.67
C TYR A 5 20.33 -5.37 11.46
N THR A 6 21.47 -5.76 10.92
CA THR A 6 21.55 -6.78 9.84
C THR A 6 21.99 -8.12 10.40
N THR A 7 21.13 -9.14 10.33
CA THR A 7 21.44 -10.50 10.80
C THR A 7 21.76 -11.42 9.64
N ASN A 8 23.05 -11.74 9.44
CA ASN A 8 23.48 -12.74 8.46
C ASN A 8 23.41 -14.16 9.06
N ILE A 9 22.45 -14.99 8.64
CA ILE A 9 22.43 -16.44 8.92
C ILE A 9 22.35 -17.22 7.61
N LEU A 10 23.10 -18.32 7.54
CA LEU A 10 23.60 -18.92 6.31
C LEU A 10 22.67 -19.99 5.70
N TYR A 11 21.54 -19.59 5.12
CA TYR A 11 20.73 -20.39 4.18
C TYR A 11 20.10 -19.45 3.15
N CYS A 12 20.17 -19.82 1.84
CA CYS A 12 19.58 -19.13 0.67
C CYS A 12 19.09 -17.70 0.97
N TYR A 13 20.03 -16.75 0.93
CA TYR A 13 19.90 -15.52 1.74
C TYR A 13 18.68 -14.68 1.39
N ALA A 14 17.76 -14.63 2.34
CA ALA A 14 16.89 -13.49 2.44
C ALA A 14 17.69 -12.26 2.87
N ASN A 15 17.51 -11.15 2.14
CA ASN A 15 18.01 -9.85 2.52
C ASN A 15 17.02 -9.25 3.50
N ASP A 16 17.19 -9.52 4.80
CA ASP A 16 16.29 -9.00 5.83
C ASP A 16 16.74 -7.64 6.37
N ILE A 17 15.81 -6.69 6.46
CA ILE A 17 15.96 -5.41 7.16
C ILE A 17 14.91 -5.29 8.27
N TYR A 18 15.40 -5.03 9.50
CA TYR A 18 14.59 -4.74 10.68
C TYR A 18 14.90 -3.34 11.17
N ILE A 19 13.85 -2.54 11.35
CA ILE A 19 13.92 -1.16 11.84
C ILE A 19 12.83 -0.97 12.90
N GLU A 20 13.24 -0.47 14.06
CA GLU A 20 12.36 0.10 15.08
C GLU A 20 12.93 1.49 15.38
N GLN A 21 12.16 2.55 15.11
CA GLN A 21 12.65 3.91 15.31
C GLN A 21 11.55 4.86 15.77
N VAL A 22 11.90 5.59 16.83
CA VAL A 22 11.14 6.68 17.43
C VAL A 22 11.86 7.99 17.12
N GLY A 23 11.12 9.01 16.66
CA GLY A 23 11.62 10.37 16.53
C GLY A 23 11.22 11.07 15.23
N ASP A 24 11.01 12.37 15.40
CA ASP A 24 10.52 13.36 14.45
C ASP A 24 11.38 13.41 13.17
N ASN A 25 10.73 13.56 12.00
CA ASN A 25 11.37 13.77 10.69
C ASN A 25 12.29 12.62 10.23
N LEU A 26 11.73 11.41 10.03
CA LEU A 26 12.46 10.28 9.46
C LEU A 26 12.55 10.35 7.93
N ASP A 27 13.73 10.09 7.40
CA ASP A 27 14.03 9.93 5.98
C ASP A 27 14.78 8.60 5.79
N LEU A 28 14.23 7.67 4.99
CA LEU A 28 14.81 6.32 4.76
C LEU A 28 14.88 5.97 3.26
N ASP A 29 16.10 5.92 2.74
CA ASP A 29 16.42 5.28 1.47
C ASP A 29 16.83 3.82 1.70
N ILE A 30 16.10 2.85 1.13
CA ILE A 30 16.40 1.41 1.22
C ILE A 30 16.49 0.80 -0.17
N VAL A 31 17.63 0.18 -0.48
CA VAL A 31 17.80 -0.65 -1.68
C VAL A 31 18.21 -2.05 -1.26
N GLN A 32 17.42 -3.05 -1.66
CA GLN A 32 17.73 -4.46 -1.48
C GLN A 32 17.78 -5.17 -2.84
N ASP A 33 18.93 -5.80 -3.12
CA ASP A 33 19.21 -6.54 -4.35
C ASP A 33 19.67 -7.95 -3.94
N GLY A 34 18.90 -8.97 -4.31
CA GLY A 34 19.12 -10.36 -3.95
C GLY A 34 17.83 -11.16 -3.91
N GLN A 35 17.93 -12.46 -3.61
CA GLN A 35 16.93 -13.43 -4.03
C GLN A 35 15.55 -13.28 -3.38
N ASP A 36 15.55 -13.02 -2.08
CA ASP A 36 14.37 -12.93 -1.23
C ASP A 36 14.49 -11.66 -0.36
N ASN A 37 13.96 -10.52 -0.78
CA ASN A 37 14.12 -9.25 -0.05
C ASN A 37 12.99 -9.06 0.97
N VAL A 38 13.34 -8.71 2.21
CA VAL A 38 12.38 -8.59 3.30
C VAL A 38 12.62 -7.32 4.13
N ILE A 39 11.55 -6.58 4.40
CA ILE A 39 11.50 -5.50 5.40
C ILE A 39 10.41 -5.89 6.41
N GLY A 40 10.79 -6.06 7.69
CA GLY A 40 9.89 -6.63 8.71
C GLY A 40 9.72 -8.14 8.56
N THR A 41 8.64 -8.72 9.11
CA THR A 41 8.30 -10.15 8.99
C THR A 41 6.78 -10.39 9.05
N SER A 42 6.36 -11.62 8.76
CA SER A 42 5.00 -12.10 9.00
C SER A 42 4.59 -12.22 10.48
N THR A 43 5.51 -12.00 11.42
CA THR A 43 5.25 -12.06 12.88
C THR A 43 5.51 -10.76 13.61
N GLN A 44 6.19 -9.81 12.97
CA GLN A 44 6.60 -8.53 13.53
C GLN A 44 6.82 -7.54 12.39
N SER A 45 5.96 -6.53 12.32
CA SER A 45 6.14 -5.39 11.42
C SER A 45 7.33 -4.54 11.86
N VAL A 46 7.94 -3.85 10.90
CA VAL A 46 8.77 -2.67 11.18
C VAL A 46 7.88 -1.60 11.84
N LEU A 47 8.33 -1.00 12.94
CA LEU A 47 7.57 0.03 13.67
C LEU A 47 8.31 1.37 13.61
N LEU A 48 7.67 2.37 13.02
CA LEU A 48 8.25 3.69 12.77
C LEU A 48 7.27 4.79 13.22
N GLY A 49 7.75 5.70 14.07
CA GLY A 49 6.96 6.84 14.59
C GLY A 49 7.07 7.05 16.09
N GLY A 50 6.55 8.18 16.57
CA GLY A 50 6.66 8.64 17.94
C GLY A 50 5.52 8.22 18.86
N THR A 51 5.83 7.58 19.98
CA THR A 51 4.80 7.18 20.97
C THR A 51 4.17 8.35 21.76
N THR A 52 4.51 9.60 21.43
CA THR A 52 4.26 10.77 22.29
C THR A 52 3.88 12.07 21.58
N SER A 53 3.96 12.17 20.24
CA SER A 53 3.70 13.42 19.51
C SER A 53 3.20 13.17 18.07
N ALA A 54 1.98 13.62 17.78
CA ALA A 54 1.41 13.66 16.44
C ALA A 54 1.97 14.84 15.63
N ALA A 55 3.26 14.80 15.31
CA ALA A 55 3.94 15.83 14.52
C ALA A 55 5.08 15.27 13.64
N ASP A 56 5.20 13.95 13.54
CA ASP A 56 6.30 13.30 12.83
C ASP A 56 6.03 13.27 11.32
N ASP A 57 6.88 13.92 10.53
CA ASP A 57 7.00 13.65 9.09
C ASP A 57 7.86 12.40 8.85
N MET A 58 7.48 11.53 7.92
CA MET A 58 8.27 10.37 7.49
C MET A 58 8.27 10.20 5.97
N THR A 59 9.45 10.01 5.37
CA THR A 59 9.64 9.81 3.92
C THR A 59 10.46 8.56 3.65
N PHE A 60 9.93 7.58 2.92
CA PHE A 60 10.65 6.35 2.54
C PHE A 60 10.72 6.18 1.01
N ASP A 61 11.92 6.00 0.48
CA ASP A 61 12.19 5.47 -0.85
C ASP A 61 12.68 4.03 -0.71
N ILE A 62 11.96 3.07 -1.29
CA ILE A 62 12.28 1.65 -1.16
C ILE A 62 12.34 0.99 -2.54
N THR A 63 13.48 0.39 -2.87
CA THR A 63 13.63 -0.45 -4.06
C THR A 63 14.03 -1.87 -3.64
N GLN A 64 13.21 -2.87 -3.99
CA GLN A 64 13.53 -4.29 -3.82
C GLN A 64 13.61 -4.98 -5.21
N THR A 65 14.66 -5.76 -5.43
CA THR A 65 14.89 -6.51 -6.68
C THR A 65 15.34 -7.94 -6.38
N GLY A 66 14.53 -8.91 -6.78
CA GLY A 66 14.66 -10.34 -6.44
C GLY A 66 13.40 -11.12 -6.78
N ASP A 67 13.44 -12.45 -6.92
CA ASP A 67 12.25 -13.27 -7.25
C ASP A 67 11.12 -13.08 -6.23
N SER A 68 11.46 -12.86 -4.95
CA SER A 68 10.51 -12.61 -3.86
C SER A 68 10.83 -11.31 -3.13
N ASN A 69 9.85 -10.43 -2.96
CA ASN A 69 9.99 -9.15 -2.28
C ASN A 69 8.84 -8.95 -1.27
N THR A 70 9.14 -8.63 -0.02
CA THR A 70 8.17 -8.52 1.08
C THR A 70 8.41 -7.28 1.94
N ILE A 71 7.35 -6.54 2.25
CA ILE A 71 7.33 -5.47 3.26
C ILE A 71 6.18 -5.69 4.24
N SER A 72 6.49 -5.58 5.53
CA SER A 72 5.53 -5.56 6.66
C SER A 72 5.87 -4.38 7.57
N ALA A 73 5.05 -3.32 7.55
CA ALA A 73 5.33 -2.06 8.24
C ALA A 73 4.11 -1.48 8.96
N GLN A 74 4.36 -0.90 10.14
CA GLN A 74 3.41 -0.11 10.92
C GLN A 74 3.97 1.30 11.12
N ILE A 75 3.15 2.29 10.79
CA ILE A 75 3.48 3.72 10.75
C ILE A 75 2.63 4.45 11.77
N GLN A 76 3.26 5.20 12.67
CA GLN A 76 2.64 6.01 13.72
C GLN A 76 3.08 7.49 13.60
N GLY A 77 3.30 7.95 12.36
CA GLY A 77 3.67 9.33 12.05
C GLY A 77 2.44 10.16 11.67
N ASN A 78 2.57 11.49 11.72
CA ASN A 78 1.49 12.40 11.32
C ASN A 78 1.45 12.56 9.79
N ASN A 79 2.61 12.69 9.15
CA ASN A 79 2.72 12.80 7.70
C ASN A 79 3.60 11.66 7.19
N TYR A 80 3.14 10.92 6.17
CA TYR A 80 3.89 9.82 5.57
C TYR A 80 3.95 9.97 4.04
N THR A 81 5.15 9.83 3.49
CA THR A 81 5.41 9.77 2.04
C THR A 81 6.19 8.49 1.70
N GLY A 82 5.62 7.60 0.92
CA GLY A 82 6.24 6.37 0.43
C GLY A 82 6.38 6.36 -1.10
N THR A 83 7.55 6.01 -1.60
CA THR A 83 7.80 5.67 -3.01
C THR A 83 8.48 4.32 -3.08
N TRP A 84 7.73 3.28 -3.42
CA TRP A 84 8.20 1.89 -3.35
C TRP A 84 8.19 1.24 -4.74
N SER A 85 9.28 0.56 -5.07
CA SER A 85 9.52 -0.07 -6.37
C SER A 85 9.94 -1.53 -6.20
N PHE A 86 9.22 -2.43 -6.87
CA PHE A 86 9.41 -3.87 -6.78
C PHE A 86 9.65 -4.48 -8.16
N THR A 87 10.64 -5.36 -8.27
CA THR A 87 10.90 -6.17 -9.47
C THR A 87 11.17 -7.61 -9.04
N GLY A 88 10.23 -8.51 -9.35
CA GLY A 88 10.25 -9.90 -8.89
C GLY A 88 9.00 -10.68 -9.24
N ASP A 89 9.09 -12.01 -9.30
CA ASP A 89 7.97 -12.91 -9.61
C ASP A 89 6.81 -12.72 -8.61
N SER A 90 7.12 -12.52 -7.32
CA SER A 90 6.15 -12.35 -6.23
C SER A 90 6.50 -11.15 -5.35
N ASN A 91 5.59 -10.17 -5.25
CA ASN A 91 5.78 -8.99 -4.39
C ASN A 91 4.60 -8.83 -3.42
N THR A 92 4.89 -8.71 -2.13
CA THR A 92 3.87 -8.66 -1.06
C THR A 92 4.07 -7.46 -0.12
N VAL A 93 3.02 -6.68 0.10
CA VAL A 93 3.00 -5.56 1.06
C VAL A 93 1.89 -5.74 2.07
N ALA A 94 2.23 -5.60 3.35
CA ALA A 94 1.30 -5.22 4.41
C ALA A 94 1.78 -3.88 5.01
N LEU A 95 0.99 -2.82 4.82
CA LEU A 95 1.23 -1.50 5.41
C LEU A 95 0.04 -1.11 6.29
N MET A 96 0.32 -0.70 7.52
CA MET A 96 -0.69 -0.26 8.48
C MET A 96 -0.32 1.13 9.01
N CYS A 97 -1.16 2.12 8.72
CA CYS A 97 -0.97 3.53 9.05
C CYS A 97 -2.07 4.03 10.03
N ASP A 98 -2.34 3.28 11.10
CA ASP A 98 -2.12 3.69 12.49
C ASP A 98 -2.93 2.80 13.44
N SER A 99 -2.25 2.10 14.36
CA SER A 99 -2.91 1.36 15.46
C SER A 99 -2.62 1.95 16.85
N ALA A 100 -2.22 3.22 16.85
CA ALA A 100 -1.99 4.15 17.96
C ALA A 100 -0.89 3.77 18.98
N ALA A 101 -0.22 4.72 19.62
CA ALA A 101 -0.42 6.18 19.62
C ALA A 101 0.96 6.87 19.58
N ALA A 102 1.16 8.06 18.99
CA ALA A 102 0.14 9.04 18.60
C ALA A 102 0.48 9.82 17.32
N GLY A 103 -0.31 9.61 16.27
CA GLY A 103 -0.34 10.35 15.01
C GLY A 103 -1.23 9.56 14.06
N ASN A 104 -2.39 10.10 13.67
CA ASN A 104 -3.47 9.35 13.01
C ASN A 104 -3.23 9.19 11.49
N CYS A 105 -1.95 9.11 11.07
CA CYS A 105 -1.51 9.23 9.68
C CYS A 105 -2.24 10.34 8.90
N GLU A 106 -2.34 11.53 9.50
CA GLU A 106 -3.11 12.66 9.02
C GLU A 106 -2.86 12.99 7.54
N THR A 107 -1.63 12.90 7.02
CA THR A 107 -1.37 13.07 5.57
C THR A 107 -0.52 11.95 5.00
N VAL A 108 -1.10 11.13 4.12
CA VAL A 108 -0.42 10.03 3.42
C VAL A 108 -0.25 10.31 1.93
N THR A 109 0.94 10.05 1.41
CA THR A 109 1.21 9.86 -0.02
C THR A 109 1.94 8.53 -0.21
N LEU A 110 1.36 7.59 -0.93
CA LEU A 110 1.95 6.28 -1.21
C LEU A 110 1.97 6.03 -2.71
N ASN A 111 3.13 5.72 -3.26
CA ASN A 111 3.31 5.33 -4.66
C ASN A 111 3.97 3.96 -4.70
N ILE A 112 3.32 2.97 -5.29
CA ILE A 112 3.81 1.60 -5.45
C ILE A 112 3.91 1.28 -6.94
N THR A 113 5.11 0.92 -7.39
CA THR A 113 5.36 0.36 -8.73
C THR A 113 5.78 -1.10 -8.57
N GLY A 114 5.12 -2.02 -9.27
CA GLY A 114 5.43 -3.45 -9.19
C GLY A 114 5.45 -4.12 -10.55
N THR A 115 6.59 -4.70 -10.93
CA THR A 115 6.73 -5.55 -12.12
C THR A 115 6.97 -6.99 -11.70
N GLY A 116 6.16 -7.93 -12.20
CA GLY A 116 6.22 -9.32 -11.75
C GLY A 116 5.19 -10.25 -12.39
N ASP A 117 4.91 -11.37 -11.72
CA ASP A 117 3.85 -12.29 -12.10
C ASP A 117 2.70 -12.32 -11.07
N SER A 118 2.94 -11.94 -9.80
CA SER A 118 1.94 -11.92 -8.72
C SER A 118 2.16 -10.80 -7.70
N GLN A 119 1.28 -9.79 -7.69
CA GLN A 119 1.26 -8.75 -6.65
C GLN A 119 0.19 -8.99 -5.58
N GLN A 120 0.54 -8.78 -4.31
CA GLN A 120 -0.38 -8.84 -3.18
C GLN A 120 -0.18 -7.63 -2.26
N TYR A 121 -1.15 -6.72 -2.21
CA TYR A 121 -1.05 -5.49 -1.43
C TYR A 121 -2.22 -5.35 -0.44
N THR A 122 -1.90 -5.11 0.83
CA THR A 122 -2.86 -4.76 1.88
C THR A 122 -2.40 -3.47 2.54
N ILE A 123 -3.19 -2.40 2.36
CA ILE A 123 -2.88 -1.06 2.87
C ILE A 123 -4.04 -0.59 3.75
N ASN A 124 -3.75 -0.32 5.02
CA ASN A 124 -4.69 0.26 5.97
C ASN A 124 -4.20 1.66 6.37
N ILE A 125 -5.07 2.67 6.38
CA ILE A 125 -4.77 4.06 6.76
C ILE A 125 -5.90 4.58 7.67
N GLY A 126 -5.55 5.18 8.81
CA GLY A 126 -6.49 5.81 9.76
C GLY A 126 -7.07 4.85 10.82
N GLU A 127 -7.52 3.66 10.43
CA GLU A 127 -8.12 2.54 11.22
C GLU A 127 -9.34 2.87 12.11
N SER A 128 -9.26 3.91 12.94
CA SER A 128 -10.31 4.29 13.90
C SER A 128 -10.40 5.80 14.15
N ALA A 129 -9.63 6.58 13.40
CA ALA A 129 -9.66 8.03 13.34
C ALA A 129 -9.50 8.47 11.87
N ASP A 130 -10.21 9.53 11.50
CA ASP A 130 -10.17 10.04 10.13
C ASP A 130 -8.82 10.73 9.86
N ALA A 131 -8.03 10.23 8.90
CA ALA A 131 -6.90 10.97 8.35
C ALA A 131 -7.37 12.28 7.67
N ASP A 132 -6.52 13.29 7.51
CA ASP A 132 -6.86 14.53 6.78
C ASP A 132 -6.81 14.29 5.26
N SER A 133 -5.77 13.62 4.76
CA SER A 133 -5.73 13.19 3.35
C SER A 133 -4.84 11.97 3.08
N ALA A 134 -5.23 11.19 2.08
CA ALA A 134 -4.47 10.06 1.54
C ALA A 134 -4.41 10.13 0.01
N THR A 135 -3.22 10.05 -0.58
CA THR A 135 -3.02 9.83 -2.02
C THR A 135 -2.31 8.51 -2.21
N VAL A 136 -2.93 7.54 -2.89
CA VAL A 136 -2.43 6.18 -3.03
C VAL A 136 -2.42 5.78 -4.50
N ASN A 137 -1.24 5.56 -5.07
CA ASN A 137 -1.05 5.23 -6.49
C ASN A 137 -0.37 3.87 -6.66
N PHE A 138 -1.01 2.97 -7.41
CA PHE A 138 -0.44 1.70 -7.85
C PHE A 138 -0.25 1.69 -9.37
N THR A 139 0.93 1.28 -9.81
CA THR A 139 1.21 0.93 -11.21
C THR A 139 1.81 -0.47 -11.25
N VAL A 140 1.05 -1.42 -11.78
CA VAL A 140 1.35 -2.85 -11.75
C VAL A 140 1.42 -3.42 -13.17
N ASP A 141 2.51 -4.14 -13.43
CA ASP A 141 2.76 -4.93 -14.64
C ASP A 141 2.87 -6.41 -14.20
N ASP A 142 1.73 -7.09 -14.01
CA ASP A 142 1.64 -8.49 -13.56
C ASP A 142 0.48 -9.29 -14.21
N ASP A 143 0.48 -10.63 -14.02
CA ASP A 143 -0.59 -11.54 -14.49
C ASP A 143 -1.61 -11.91 -13.38
N SER A 144 -1.45 -11.40 -12.13
CA SER A 144 -2.18 -11.89 -10.95
C SER A 144 -2.18 -10.90 -9.76
N THR A 145 -2.91 -9.79 -9.86
CA THR A 145 -3.00 -8.78 -8.78
C THR A 145 -4.06 -9.13 -7.73
N VAL A 146 -3.71 -9.00 -6.44
CA VAL A 146 -4.66 -8.88 -5.32
C VAL A 146 -4.35 -7.59 -4.57
N THR A 147 -5.38 -6.78 -4.30
CA THR A 147 -5.22 -5.51 -3.60
C THR A 147 -6.40 -5.28 -2.67
N THR A 148 -6.12 -4.94 -1.42
CA THR A 148 -7.08 -4.48 -0.41
C THR A 148 -6.60 -3.15 0.12
N LEU A 149 -7.40 -2.11 -0.06
CA LEU A 149 -7.19 -0.78 0.50
C LEU A 149 -8.31 -0.51 1.49
N ASP A 150 -7.95 -0.06 2.68
CA ASP A 150 -8.85 0.33 3.77
C ASP A 150 -8.37 1.72 4.24
N ILE A 151 -9.15 2.76 3.97
CA ILE A 151 -8.70 4.16 4.10
C ILE A 151 -9.77 4.98 4.82
N ASP A 152 -9.59 5.20 6.13
CA ASP A 152 -10.38 6.14 6.92
C ASP A 152 -9.80 7.56 6.78
N GLY A 153 -10.56 8.52 6.22
CA GLY A 153 -10.11 9.91 6.17
C GLY A 153 -11.07 10.93 5.57
N THR A 154 -10.61 12.18 5.51
CA THR A 154 -11.36 13.35 5.02
C THR A 154 -11.15 13.56 3.51
N SER A 155 -10.15 12.93 2.91
CA SER A 155 -9.89 13.03 1.47
C SER A 155 -9.01 11.88 0.98
N ALA A 156 -9.56 10.98 0.16
CA ALA A 156 -8.79 9.90 -0.45
C ALA A 156 -8.66 10.08 -1.97
N ALA A 157 -7.47 9.90 -2.52
CA ALA A 157 -7.21 9.86 -3.95
C ALA A 157 -6.48 8.56 -4.30
N VAL A 158 -7.24 7.57 -4.74
CA VAL A 158 -6.74 6.24 -5.11
C VAL A 158 -6.63 6.13 -6.63
N THR A 159 -5.46 5.74 -7.12
CA THR A 159 -5.25 5.30 -8.50
C THR A 159 -4.67 3.89 -8.51
N VAL A 160 -5.27 2.97 -9.25
CA VAL A 160 -4.78 1.60 -9.41
C VAL A 160 -4.80 1.24 -10.89
N ASN A 161 -3.61 0.99 -11.46
CA ASN A 161 -3.45 0.58 -12.86
C ASN A 161 -2.80 -0.81 -12.90
N VAL A 162 -3.47 -1.80 -13.51
CA VAL A 162 -3.00 -3.19 -13.69
C VAL A 162 -2.93 -3.49 -15.20
N ASP A 163 -1.71 -3.50 -15.75
CA ASP A 163 -1.47 -3.27 -17.18
C ASP A 163 -1.13 -4.51 -18.04
N LYS A 164 -0.99 -5.71 -17.45
CA LYS A 164 -0.53 -6.91 -18.16
C LYS A 164 -1.62 -7.98 -18.35
N ASN A 165 -1.79 -8.38 -19.61
CA ASN A 165 -2.56 -9.56 -19.99
C ASN A 165 -2.19 -10.12 -21.38
N ASN A 166 -2.57 -11.38 -21.59
CA ASN A 166 -3.14 -11.90 -22.84
C ASN A 166 -3.98 -13.16 -22.49
N SER A 167 -5.00 -12.92 -21.66
CA SER A 167 -5.79 -13.92 -20.93
C SER A 167 -6.35 -15.11 -21.72
N LEU A 168 -6.44 -16.26 -21.03
CA LEU A 168 -7.54 -17.24 -21.15
C LEU A 168 -7.83 -17.79 -19.73
N ALA A 169 -8.84 -17.23 -19.03
CA ALA A 169 -9.22 -17.45 -17.62
C ALA A 169 -8.79 -18.80 -16.96
N ALA A 170 -8.24 -18.83 -15.74
CA ALA A 170 -8.89 -18.32 -14.52
C ALA A 170 -7.90 -17.89 -13.41
N GLY A 171 -8.31 -16.88 -12.62
CA GLY A 171 -7.54 -16.27 -11.53
C GLY A 171 -6.27 -15.51 -11.99
N ALA A 172 -5.72 -14.57 -11.22
CA ALA A 172 -6.37 -13.78 -10.17
C ALA A 172 -6.89 -12.46 -10.77
N ASN A 173 -7.86 -11.84 -10.11
CA ASN A 173 -7.80 -10.42 -9.78
C ASN A 173 -8.85 -10.23 -8.70
N THR A 174 -8.57 -9.56 -7.59
CA THR A 174 -9.60 -9.22 -6.60
C THR A 174 -9.13 -7.95 -5.92
N ILE A 175 -9.86 -6.87 -6.15
CA ILE A 175 -9.42 -5.50 -5.82
C ILE A 175 -10.52 -4.90 -4.95
N ASP A 176 -10.23 -4.82 -3.66
CA ASP A 176 -11.11 -4.33 -2.61
C ASP A 176 -10.63 -2.93 -2.22
N ILE A 177 -11.51 -1.95 -2.25
CA ILE A 177 -11.23 -0.55 -1.94
C ILE A 177 -12.37 -0.10 -1.02
N ASP A 178 -12.11 -0.06 0.28
CA ASP A 178 -12.95 0.60 1.27
C ASP A 178 -12.35 1.98 1.57
N ILE A 179 -13.20 2.99 1.57
CA ILE A 179 -12.84 4.36 1.87
C ILE A 179 -13.94 4.92 2.78
N ALA A 180 -13.55 5.19 4.04
CA ALA A 180 -14.40 5.72 5.09
C ALA A 180 -14.06 7.19 5.42
N GLY A 181 -14.94 7.86 6.17
CA GLY A 181 -14.84 9.29 6.55
C GLY A 181 -15.61 10.24 5.61
N ASP A 182 -15.44 11.55 5.78
CA ASP A 182 -16.21 12.56 5.04
C ASP A 182 -15.29 13.47 4.16
N GLY A 183 -15.42 13.52 2.82
CA GLY A 183 -14.67 14.48 1.94
C GLY A 183 -15.38 15.60 1.13
N ASP A 184 -14.62 16.68 0.86
CA ASP A 184 -14.83 17.90 0.01
C ASP A 184 -13.41 18.49 -0.32
N VAL A 185 -13.08 19.21 -1.40
CA VAL A 185 -13.75 19.58 -2.67
C VAL A 185 -13.34 18.62 -3.81
N ALA A 186 -12.30 17.81 -3.59
CA ALA A 186 -11.89 16.70 -4.44
C ALA A 186 -11.91 15.41 -3.59
N GLY A 187 -13.01 15.24 -2.85
CA GLY A 187 -13.24 14.11 -1.97
C GLY A 187 -13.21 12.78 -2.73
N HIS A 188 -12.91 11.74 -1.96
CA HIS A 188 -12.81 10.32 -2.31
C HIS A 188 -12.90 10.01 -3.82
N THR A 189 -11.75 10.15 -4.50
CA THR A 189 -11.58 9.79 -5.91
C THR A 189 -10.96 8.40 -6.03
N VAL A 190 -11.51 7.55 -6.91
CA VAL A 190 -10.94 6.24 -7.25
C VAL A 190 -10.80 6.14 -8.76
N THR A 191 -9.59 5.99 -9.26
CA THR A 191 -9.31 5.66 -10.67
C THR A 191 -8.80 4.23 -10.73
N LEU A 192 -9.51 3.33 -11.42
CA LEU A 192 -9.14 1.92 -11.51
C LEU A 192 -9.12 1.46 -12.98
N ASP A 193 -7.95 1.08 -13.50
CA ASP A 193 -7.77 0.46 -14.84
C ASP A 193 -7.23 -0.97 -14.69
N VAL A 194 -7.96 -1.97 -15.21
CA VAL A 194 -7.64 -3.40 -15.01
C VAL A 194 -7.82 -4.23 -16.27
N LYS A 195 -6.72 -4.77 -16.77
CA LYS A 195 -6.71 -5.79 -17.82
C LYS A 195 -6.80 -7.18 -17.19
N GLY A 196 -7.86 -7.94 -17.49
CA GLY A 196 -8.11 -9.24 -16.83
C GLY A 196 -7.35 -10.42 -17.47
N LYS A 197 -7.29 -11.67 -16.98
CA LYS A 197 -7.88 -12.43 -15.84
C LYS A 197 -8.01 -11.68 -14.52
N GLY A 198 -8.78 -12.09 -13.52
CA GLY A 198 -9.80 -13.14 -13.41
C GLY A 198 -10.91 -12.65 -12.46
N ASN A 199 -11.31 -11.40 -12.64
CA ASN A 199 -11.51 -10.44 -11.53
C ASN A 199 -12.66 -10.73 -10.54
N ASN A 200 -12.58 -10.16 -9.33
CA ASN A 200 -13.74 -9.70 -8.58
C ASN A 200 -13.41 -8.41 -7.79
N VAL A 201 -13.93 -7.26 -8.20
CA VAL A 201 -13.61 -5.93 -7.64
C VAL A 201 -14.69 -5.51 -6.64
N LYS A 202 -14.35 -4.81 -5.56
CA LYS A 202 -15.31 -4.05 -4.74
C LYS A 202 -14.76 -2.66 -4.37
N ILE A 203 -15.59 -1.62 -4.42
CA ILE A 203 -15.19 -0.21 -4.23
C ILE A 203 -16.29 0.53 -3.45
N ASP A 204 -16.34 0.39 -2.13
CA ASP A 204 -17.30 1.11 -1.32
C ASP A 204 -16.62 2.40 -0.77
N GLN A 205 -17.26 3.57 -0.91
CA GLN A 205 -16.68 4.89 -0.54
C GLN A 205 -17.62 5.66 0.42
N SER A 206 -17.15 6.76 1.01
CA SER A 206 -17.94 7.72 1.81
C SER A 206 -17.58 9.19 1.50
N GLY A 207 -18.21 10.20 2.14
CA GLY A 207 -18.11 11.63 1.75
C GLY A 207 -18.66 12.70 2.73
N ILE A 208 -18.40 13.99 2.43
CA ILE A 208 -19.22 15.16 2.79
C ILE A 208 -19.95 15.73 1.54
N TYR A 209 -20.00 14.98 0.42
CA TYR A 209 -19.96 15.43 -0.99
C TYR A 209 -18.64 16.14 -1.40
N ASP A 210 -17.91 15.79 -2.46
CA ASP A 210 -18.15 14.87 -3.58
C ASP A 210 -17.17 13.70 -3.57
N ASN A 211 -17.61 12.56 -4.12
CA ASN A 211 -16.80 11.35 -4.34
C ASN A 211 -16.99 10.90 -5.77
N THR A 212 -15.98 10.36 -6.46
CA THR A 212 -16.20 9.70 -7.75
C THR A 212 -15.15 8.62 -8.04
N VAL A 213 -15.66 7.40 -8.25
CA VAL A 213 -14.97 6.33 -8.97
C VAL A 213 -15.08 6.62 -10.48
N ASP A 214 -13.98 6.49 -11.24
CA ASP A 214 -14.09 6.12 -12.66
C ASP A 214 -13.18 4.91 -12.96
N LEU A 215 -13.81 3.90 -13.55
CA LEU A 215 -13.37 2.51 -13.61
C LEU A 215 -13.35 2.06 -15.06
N SER A 216 -12.27 1.44 -15.51
CA SER A 216 -12.31 0.64 -16.74
C SER A 216 -11.58 -0.70 -16.63
N THR A 217 -12.14 -1.65 -17.37
CA THR A 217 -11.68 -3.04 -17.44
C THR A 217 -11.99 -3.57 -18.84
N THR A 218 -11.51 -4.74 -19.24
CA THR A 218 -12.23 -5.57 -20.26
C THR A 218 -11.79 -7.06 -20.31
N GLY A 219 -12.20 -7.83 -19.29
CA GLY A 219 -12.16 -9.32 -19.28
C GLY A 219 -10.76 -9.94 -19.11
N ASP A 220 -10.59 -11.16 -18.58
CA ASP A 220 -11.53 -12.11 -17.96
C ASP A 220 -11.57 -11.93 -16.42
N ASN A 221 -12.43 -12.49 -15.58
CA ASN A 221 -13.82 -12.95 -15.69
C ASN A 221 -14.55 -12.29 -14.51
N GLY A 222 -14.65 -10.96 -14.58
CA GLY A 222 -14.98 -10.08 -13.47
C GLY A 222 -16.31 -10.35 -12.76
N ASP A 223 -16.38 -10.05 -11.47
CA ASP A 223 -17.62 -9.62 -10.81
C ASP A 223 -17.33 -8.39 -9.93
N ILE A 224 -18.12 -7.32 -10.05
CA ILE A 224 -17.70 -5.96 -9.66
C ILE A 224 -18.81 -5.31 -8.83
N ASP A 225 -18.46 -4.83 -7.64
CA ASP A 225 -19.34 -3.99 -6.82
C ASP A 225 -18.71 -2.62 -6.53
N ILE A 226 -19.55 -1.60 -6.35
CA ILE A 226 -19.15 -0.21 -6.09
C ILE A 226 -20.25 0.45 -5.25
N THR A 227 -19.92 1.01 -4.08
CA THR A 227 -20.87 1.73 -3.22
C THR A 227 -20.24 2.96 -2.57
N GLN A 228 -19.84 3.89 -3.43
CA GLN A 228 -19.85 5.33 -3.21
C GLN A 228 -21.02 5.81 -2.31
N SER A 229 -20.73 6.46 -1.18
CA SER A 229 -21.70 7.13 -0.28
C SER A 229 -21.25 8.55 0.04
N ASP A 230 -22.16 9.40 0.54
CA ASP A 230 -22.20 10.85 0.26
C ASP A 230 -22.20 11.80 1.47
#